data_AF-A0A242CCG3-F1
#
_entry.id   AF-A0A242CCG3-F1
#
_cell.length_a   1.000
_cell.length_b   1.000
_cell.length_c   1.000
_cell.angle_alpha   90.00
_cell.angle_beta   90.00
_cell.angle_gamma   90.00
#
_symmetry.space_group_name_H-M   'P 1'
#
loop_
_entity.id
_entity.type
_entity.pdbx_description
1 polymer ?
#
loop_
_entity_poly.entity_id
_entity_poly.type
_entity_poly.pdbx_seq_one_letter_code
_entity_poly.pdbx_strand_id
1 'polypeptide(L)'
;MNKRIGIIGNSLSGDLAASLLKKKYKVYRFTDKTEDVSVYPFFGNDLKTGIMKQFFEDTVEDSLEIRKNAVQLSIVLDKEEYVYEMNIQSFQKKLENDFPEEVDGINYFFSEIERIGVEWSDFITGRFDGKKVKFSASAKYYNKNVEDVIEHIGIQDRTLIRIIKTIIPVKEIAFSVFAGYLYTQFFDVCALPFDALTYCQKVGKQSAEQRMIHDISRFKIEKCSNDTAEFAETMDAVIDLRQTMKSSGNSIKVGSLSSQIELSSDTLYLINQGDQIITKVWNRQLLNYNAPSQWCFEAVSYAQETISMGQVEECLTPFVTSSSETGVVDDLKINQKFDVVNGAGYAWAFSKKESLKDPTNLIRKHTSTDFGCTHWGFAWFSAAYHILNVVDNQMNFTSDRYKISEMR
;
A
#
# COMPACT_ATOMS: atom_id res chain seq x y z
N MET A 1 26.65 -19.64 -12.49
CA MET A 1 25.55 -19.05 -13.29
C MET A 1 24.72 -18.19 -12.37
N ASN A 2 24.34 -16.97 -12.77
CA ASN A 2 23.35 -16.19 -12.03
C ASN A 2 22.01 -16.93 -12.08
N LYS A 3 21.41 -17.18 -10.91
CA LYS A 3 20.10 -17.83 -10.79
C LYS A 3 19.05 -17.02 -11.56
N ARG A 4 18.16 -17.73 -12.27
CA ARG A 4 17.11 -17.16 -13.12
C ARG A 4 15.79 -17.14 -12.36
N ILE A 5 15.16 -15.97 -12.27
CA ILE A 5 13.91 -15.78 -11.52
C ILE A 5 12.83 -15.34 -12.50
N GLY A 6 11.71 -16.07 -12.55
CA GLY A 6 10.53 -15.69 -13.32
C GLY A 6 9.48 -15.03 -12.43
N ILE A 7 8.98 -13.86 -12.83
CA ILE A 7 7.90 -13.16 -12.13
C ILE A 7 6.71 -13.03 -13.09
N ILE A 8 5.60 -13.68 -12.77
CA ILE A 8 4.38 -13.72 -13.58
C ILE A 8 3.35 -12.75 -12.99
N GLY A 9 2.79 -11.84 -13.79
CA GLY A 9 1.72 -10.91 -13.38
C GLY A 9 1.94 -9.49 -13.88
N ASN A 10 0.90 -8.66 -13.96
CA ASN A 10 1.00 -7.30 -14.53
C ASN A 10 1.20 -6.20 -13.47
N SER A 11 1.49 -6.57 -12.23
CA SER A 11 1.33 -5.68 -11.09
C SER A 11 2.55 -4.82 -10.77
N LEU A 12 2.27 -3.73 -10.06
CA LEU A 12 3.30 -2.86 -9.50
C LEU A 12 4.24 -3.64 -8.55
N SER A 13 3.74 -4.53 -7.72
CA SER A 13 4.56 -5.37 -6.83
C SER A 13 5.58 -6.21 -7.60
N GLY A 14 5.19 -6.75 -8.77
CA GLY A 14 6.09 -7.50 -9.65
C GLY A 14 7.20 -6.63 -10.25
N ASP A 15 6.88 -5.38 -10.63
CA ASP A 15 7.85 -4.43 -11.15
C ASP A 15 8.84 -3.98 -10.05
N LEU A 16 8.35 -3.69 -8.84
CA LEU A 16 9.19 -3.35 -7.69
C LEU A 16 10.11 -4.52 -7.30
N ALA A 17 9.58 -5.74 -7.23
CA ALA A 17 10.38 -6.93 -6.94
C ALA A 17 11.46 -7.17 -7.99
N ALA A 18 11.16 -6.94 -9.27
CA ALA A 18 12.14 -7.06 -10.34
C ALA A 18 13.34 -6.12 -10.16
N SER A 19 13.09 -4.87 -9.76
CA SER A 19 14.14 -3.89 -9.46
C SER A 19 15.08 -4.36 -8.35
N LEU A 20 14.50 -4.86 -7.25
CA LEU A 20 15.28 -5.34 -6.11
C LEU A 20 16.09 -6.61 -6.44
N LEU A 21 15.47 -7.57 -7.12
CA LEU A 21 16.09 -8.87 -7.43
C LEU A 21 17.19 -8.77 -8.49
N LYS A 22 17.11 -7.82 -9.42
CA LYS A 22 18.08 -7.65 -10.52
C LYS A 22 19.53 -7.48 -10.04
N LYS A 23 19.73 -6.96 -8.82
CA LYS A 23 21.06 -6.80 -8.23
C LYS A 23 21.81 -8.13 -8.04
N LYS A 24 21.09 -9.25 -7.91
CA LYS A 24 21.67 -10.58 -7.61
C LYS A 24 21.30 -11.65 -8.64
N TYR A 25 20.22 -11.45 -9.39
CA TYR A 25 19.58 -12.48 -10.19
C TYR A 25 19.35 -12.05 -11.64
N LYS A 26 19.26 -13.03 -12.54
CA LYS A 26 18.72 -12.79 -13.88
C LYS A 26 17.19 -12.86 -13.82
N VAL A 27 16.53 -11.71 -13.87
CA VAL A 27 15.08 -11.61 -13.70
C VAL A 27 14.35 -11.54 -15.04
N TYR A 28 13.25 -12.29 -15.14
CA TYR A 28 12.33 -12.34 -16.26
C TYR A 28 10.93 -11.95 -15.80
N ARG A 29 10.28 -11.04 -16.53
CA ARG A 29 8.90 -10.61 -16.26
C ARG A 29 7.98 -11.14 -17.35
N PHE A 30 6.96 -11.88 -16.96
CA PHE A 30 5.93 -12.38 -17.87
C PHE A 30 4.65 -11.55 -17.65
N THR A 31 4.18 -10.90 -18.71
CA THR A 31 3.04 -9.96 -18.70
C THR A 31 2.18 -10.16 -19.94
N ASP A 32 0.85 -9.96 -19.87
CA ASP A 32 -0.03 -10.00 -21.06
C ASP A 32 -0.65 -8.65 -21.41
N LYS A 33 -0.53 -7.65 -20.53
CA LYS A 33 -1.07 -6.32 -20.76
C LYS A 33 -0.15 -5.23 -20.20
N THR A 34 -0.09 -4.13 -20.93
CA THR A 34 0.48 -2.86 -20.47
C THR A 34 -0.66 -1.83 -20.42
N GLU A 35 -1.57 -1.95 -19.45
CA GLU A 35 -2.60 -0.92 -19.28
C GLU A 35 -2.05 0.20 -18.37
N ASP A 36 -1.96 1.40 -18.94
CA ASP A 36 -1.64 2.62 -18.21
C ASP A 36 -2.89 3.10 -17.47
N VAL A 37 -3.03 2.69 -16.21
CA VAL A 37 -3.88 3.43 -15.26
C VAL A 37 -3.09 4.65 -14.79
N SER A 38 -3.66 5.84 -14.90
CA SER A 38 -3.03 7.12 -14.53
C SER A 38 -3.41 7.64 -13.14
N VAL A 39 -4.38 6.99 -12.47
CA VAL A 39 -4.87 7.35 -11.14
C VAL A 39 -4.73 6.14 -10.21
N TYR A 40 -4.18 6.39 -9.02
CA TYR A 40 -3.85 5.36 -8.04
C TYR A 40 -4.49 5.68 -6.68
N PRO A 41 -4.71 4.67 -5.81
CA PRO A 41 -4.94 4.87 -4.37
C PRO A 41 -3.99 5.90 -3.77
N PHE A 42 -4.44 6.65 -2.77
CA PHE A 42 -3.57 7.62 -2.11
C PHE A 42 -2.43 6.90 -1.38
N PHE A 43 -1.19 7.26 -1.71
CA PHE A 43 0.01 6.79 -1.04
C PHE A 43 0.93 8.00 -0.82
N GLY A 44 1.09 8.45 0.42
CA GLY A 44 2.07 9.48 0.76
C GLY A 44 3.48 8.96 0.48
N ASN A 45 4.24 9.63 -0.40
CA ASN A 45 5.60 9.19 -0.73
C ASN A 45 6.49 9.26 0.52
N ASP A 46 6.66 8.13 1.21
CA ASP A 46 7.28 8.01 2.53
C ASP A 46 8.83 7.99 2.44
N LEU A 47 9.37 9.13 2.01
CA LEU A 47 10.76 9.31 1.59
C LEU A 47 11.73 9.76 2.70
N LYS A 48 11.28 10.00 3.94
CA LYS A 48 12.15 10.32 5.09
C LYS A 48 12.42 9.10 5.95
N THR A 49 11.38 8.34 6.26
CA THR A 49 11.42 7.26 7.26
C THR A 49 10.82 5.95 6.78
N GLY A 50 10.14 5.98 5.63
CA GLY A 50 9.32 4.89 5.16
C GLY A 50 10.00 3.94 4.19
N ILE A 51 9.19 3.04 3.65
CA ILE A 51 9.66 1.93 2.82
C ILE A 51 10.00 2.39 1.40
N MET A 52 9.34 3.43 0.88
CA MET A 52 9.68 3.96 -0.44
C MET A 52 11.07 4.58 -0.44
N LYS A 53 11.48 5.27 0.65
CA LYS A 53 12.86 5.72 0.82
C LYS A 53 13.85 4.56 0.67
N GLN A 54 13.64 3.50 1.45
CA GLN A 54 14.51 2.32 1.45
C GLN A 54 14.57 1.70 0.05
N PHE A 55 13.43 1.63 -0.65
CA PHE A 55 13.38 1.15 -2.03
C PHE A 55 14.21 2.01 -2.99
N PHE A 56 14.08 3.34 -2.93
CA PHE A 56 14.86 4.22 -3.79
C PHE A 56 16.36 4.13 -3.49
N GLU A 57 16.77 4.10 -2.22
CA GLU A 57 18.18 3.88 -1.84
C GLU A 57 18.71 2.52 -2.32
N ASP A 58 17.85 1.49 -2.31
CA ASP A 58 18.20 0.15 -2.78
C ASP A 58 18.04 -0.05 -4.29
N THR A 59 17.56 0.92 -5.09
CA THR A 59 17.32 0.68 -6.53
C THR A 59 17.74 1.81 -7.46
N VAL A 60 17.87 3.04 -6.98
CA VAL A 60 18.23 4.22 -7.77
C VAL A 60 19.63 4.68 -7.37
N GLU A 61 20.50 4.88 -8.36
CA GLU A 61 21.90 5.29 -8.15
C GLU A 61 22.03 6.81 -7.90
N ASP A 62 21.09 7.60 -8.43
CA ASP A 62 21.08 9.06 -8.32
C ASP A 62 20.31 9.54 -7.09
N SER A 63 20.80 10.63 -6.48
CA SER A 63 20.07 11.31 -5.42
C SER A 63 18.76 11.91 -5.94
N LEU A 64 17.64 11.61 -5.29
CA LEU A 64 16.35 12.22 -5.61
C LEU A 64 16.27 13.65 -5.07
N GLU A 65 15.82 14.59 -5.92
CA GLU A 65 15.36 15.89 -5.43
C GLU A 65 13.99 15.69 -4.75
N ILE A 66 13.96 15.83 -3.43
CA ILE A 66 12.75 15.68 -2.63
C ILE A 66 12.34 17.06 -2.12
N ARG A 67 11.10 17.47 -2.41
CA ARG A 67 10.52 18.66 -1.80
C ARG A 67 9.58 18.25 -0.67
N LYS A 68 9.83 18.82 0.51
CA LYS A 68 8.86 18.77 1.60
C LYS A 68 7.84 19.88 1.37
N ASN A 69 6.64 19.49 0.98
CA ASN A 69 5.51 20.41 0.98
C ASN A 69 5.05 20.60 2.43
N ALA A 70 4.66 21.82 2.81
CA ALA A 70 3.89 22.05 4.03
C ALA A 70 2.47 21.58 3.75
N VAL A 71 2.21 20.30 4.00
CA VAL A 71 0.91 19.68 3.72
C VAL A 71 -0.01 19.85 4.92
N GLN A 72 -1.26 20.23 4.68
CA GLN A 72 -2.32 20.19 5.68
C GLN A 72 -3.14 18.90 5.56
N LEU A 73 -3.75 18.50 6.65
CA LEU A 73 -4.73 17.42 6.78
C LEU A 73 -6.05 18.04 7.20
N SER A 74 -7.06 17.96 6.35
CA SER A 74 -8.43 18.33 6.69
C SER A 74 -9.24 17.07 6.94
N ILE A 75 -9.81 16.93 8.14
CA ILE A 75 -10.71 15.84 8.50
C ILE A 75 -12.11 16.44 8.58
N VAL A 76 -12.98 16.03 7.67
CA VAL A 76 -14.37 16.48 7.61
C VAL A 76 -15.26 15.42 8.25
N LEU A 77 -15.84 15.76 9.40
CA LEU A 77 -16.80 14.94 10.12
C LEU A 77 -18.18 15.56 9.98
N ASP A 78 -19.05 14.92 9.21
CA ASP A 78 -20.40 15.40 8.88
C ASP A 78 -20.38 16.78 8.18
N LYS A 79 -20.38 17.89 8.93
CA LYS A 79 -20.29 19.27 8.43
C LYS A 79 -19.23 20.10 9.15
N GLU A 80 -18.47 19.49 10.05
CA GLU A 80 -17.40 20.14 10.78
C GLU A 80 -16.05 19.77 10.17
N GLU A 81 -15.15 20.75 10.08
CA GLU A 81 -13.82 20.58 9.52
C GLU A 81 -12.76 20.77 10.60
N TYR A 82 -11.87 19.79 10.71
CA TYR A 82 -10.73 19.79 11.62
C TYR A 82 -9.44 19.79 10.81
N VAL A 83 -8.69 20.90 10.86
CA VAL A 83 -7.50 21.11 10.04
C VAL A 83 -6.24 20.96 10.88
N TYR A 84 -5.30 20.14 10.42
CA TYR A 84 -4.04 19.84 11.09
C TYR A 84 -2.86 19.97 10.14
N GLU A 85 -1.67 20.22 10.66
CA GLU A 85 -0.44 20.04 9.88
C GLU A 85 -0.15 18.54 9.71
N MET A 86 0.27 18.10 8.52
CA MET A 86 0.74 16.73 8.27
C MET A 86 2.14 16.49 8.86
N ASN A 87 2.20 16.52 10.18
CA ASN A 87 3.35 16.16 10.99
C ASN A 87 2.84 15.54 12.30
N ILE A 88 3.38 14.39 12.69
CA ILE A 88 2.87 13.64 13.85
C ILE A 88 2.94 14.44 15.17
N GLN A 89 4.00 15.23 15.38
CA GLN A 89 4.16 16.05 16.59
C GLN A 89 3.18 17.24 16.59
N SER A 90 3.07 17.96 15.48
CA SER A 90 2.10 19.05 15.32
C SER A 90 0.66 18.54 15.45
N PHE A 91 0.36 17.37 14.89
CA PHE A 91 -0.93 16.72 14.97
C PHE A 91 -1.30 16.37 16.42
N GLN A 92 -0.40 15.68 17.14
CA GLN A 92 -0.60 15.37 18.57
C GLN A 92 -0.85 16.64 19.38
N LYS A 93 0.03 17.65 19.27
CA LYS A 93 -0.09 18.90 20.03
C LYS A 93 -1.40 19.63 19.74
N LYS A 94 -1.88 19.57 18.48
CA LYS A 94 -3.16 20.16 18.14
C LYS A 94 -4.33 19.38 18.74
N LEU A 95 -4.29 18.05 18.75
CA LEU A 95 -5.29 17.25 19.45
C LEU A 95 -5.32 17.55 20.96
N GLU A 96 -4.18 17.70 21.61
CA GLU A 96 -4.10 18.09 23.03
C GLU A 96 -4.78 19.43 23.32
N ASN A 97 -4.65 20.40 22.40
CA ASN A 97 -5.30 21.71 22.54
C ASN A 97 -6.80 21.64 22.24
N ASP A 98 -7.21 20.85 21.24
CA ASP A 98 -8.60 20.72 20.84
C ASP A 98 -9.41 19.87 21.86
N PHE A 99 -8.74 18.94 22.56
CA PHE A 99 -9.33 18.00 23.52
C PHE A 99 -8.57 17.99 24.87
N PRO A 100 -8.62 19.10 25.65
CA PRO A 100 -7.80 19.26 26.85
C PRO A 100 -8.11 18.26 27.97
N GLU A 101 -9.33 17.71 28.01
CA GLU A 101 -9.73 16.68 28.99
C GLU A 101 -9.12 15.30 28.70
N GLU A 102 -8.64 15.09 27.46
CA GLU A 102 -8.14 13.80 26.96
C GLU A 102 -6.61 13.77 26.84
N VAL A 103 -5.91 14.81 27.32
CA VAL A 103 -4.46 15.01 27.13
C VAL A 103 -3.62 13.83 27.61
N ASP A 104 -3.95 13.24 28.76
CA ASP A 104 -3.21 12.08 29.27
C ASP A 104 -3.37 10.85 28.36
N GLY A 105 -4.59 10.63 27.86
CA GLY A 105 -4.90 9.57 26.90
C GLY A 105 -4.19 9.79 25.57
N ILE A 106 -4.25 11.01 25.03
CA ILE A 106 -3.56 11.41 23.79
C ILE A 106 -2.05 11.17 23.93
N ASN A 107 -1.43 11.67 25.00
CA ASN A 107 0.00 11.49 25.25
C ASN A 107 0.38 10.01 25.33
N TYR A 108 -0.38 9.21 26.06
CA TYR A 108 -0.13 7.77 26.12
C TYR A 108 -0.26 7.12 24.74
N PHE A 109 -1.32 7.43 23.99
CA PHE A 109 -1.57 6.87 22.67
C PHE A 109 -0.42 7.14 21.69
N PHE A 110 0.03 8.40 21.60
CA PHE A 110 1.13 8.79 20.72
C PHE A 110 2.48 8.26 21.19
N SER A 111 2.71 8.13 22.49
CA SER A 111 3.93 7.50 23.01
C SER A 111 4.03 6.02 22.58
N GLU A 112 2.93 5.28 22.59
CA GLU A 112 2.93 3.89 22.14
C GLU A 112 3.01 3.77 20.61
N ILE A 113 2.44 4.73 19.87
CA ILE A 113 2.66 4.85 18.42
C ILE A 113 4.15 5.04 18.12
N GLU A 114 4.84 5.95 18.81
CA GLU A 114 6.27 6.20 18.61
C GLU A 114 7.09 4.94 18.91
N ARG A 115 6.86 4.28 20.05
CA ARG A 115 7.61 3.07 20.43
C ARG A 115 7.47 1.94 19.41
N ILE A 116 6.25 1.69 18.94
CA ILE A 116 5.99 0.69 17.90
C ILE A 116 6.57 1.17 16.55
N GLY A 117 6.39 2.44 16.22
CA GLY A 117 6.88 3.07 15.00
C GLY A 117 8.40 2.95 14.83
N VAL A 118 9.16 3.10 15.92
CA VAL A 118 10.61 2.85 15.93
C VAL A 118 10.93 1.40 15.57
N GLU A 119 10.22 0.42 16.12
CA GLU A 119 10.43 -1.00 15.75
C GLU A 119 10.17 -1.24 14.25
N TRP A 120 9.13 -0.62 13.69
CA TRP A 120 8.85 -0.69 12.26
C TRP A 120 9.92 0.01 11.42
N SER A 121 10.38 1.19 11.83
CA SER A 121 11.44 1.92 11.13
C SER A 121 12.76 1.12 11.13
N ASP A 122 13.13 0.53 12.27
CA ASP A 122 14.28 -0.38 12.39
C ASP A 122 14.11 -1.62 11.50
N PHE A 123 12.89 -2.14 11.36
CA PHE A 123 12.61 -3.30 10.52
C PHE A 123 12.73 -2.97 9.04
N ILE A 124 12.22 -1.81 8.61
CA ILE A 124 12.34 -1.30 7.24
C ILE A 124 13.82 -1.08 6.89
N THR A 125 14.54 -0.33 7.72
CA THR A 125 15.98 -0.03 7.53
C THR A 125 16.86 -1.28 7.64
N GLY A 126 16.42 -2.26 8.44
CA GLY A 126 17.01 -3.60 8.54
C GLY A 126 16.79 -4.48 7.30
N ARG A 127 16.07 -4.00 6.28
CA ARG A 127 15.64 -4.71 5.06
C ARG A 127 14.75 -5.90 5.35
N PHE A 128 13.79 -5.74 6.26
CA PHE A 128 12.80 -6.75 6.61
C PHE A 128 13.42 -8.05 7.18
N ASP A 129 14.62 -7.95 7.73
CA ASP A 129 15.26 -9.06 8.44
C ASP A 129 14.78 -9.10 9.90
N GLY A 130 13.82 -9.98 10.17
CA GLY A 130 13.24 -10.14 11.50
C GLY A 130 14.22 -10.61 12.58
N LYS A 131 15.46 -11.01 12.22
CA LYS A 131 16.50 -11.31 13.21
C LYS A 131 17.16 -10.05 13.77
N LYS A 132 17.05 -8.91 13.07
CA LYS A 132 17.69 -7.65 13.44
C LYS A 132 16.86 -6.80 14.40
N VAL A 133 15.56 -7.08 14.51
CA VAL A 133 14.63 -6.24 15.27
C VAL A 133 13.84 -7.08 16.26
N LYS A 134 13.69 -6.56 17.48
CA LYS A 134 12.83 -7.15 18.51
C LYS A 134 11.53 -6.36 18.56
N PHE A 135 10.42 -7.01 18.20
CA PHE A 135 9.07 -6.42 18.20
C PHE A 135 8.40 -6.46 19.58
N SER A 136 9.08 -5.95 20.60
CA SER A 136 8.64 -6.01 22.00
C SER A 136 7.41 -5.13 22.31
N ALA A 137 7.39 -3.90 21.83
CA ALA A 137 6.28 -2.98 21.96
C ALA A 137 5.11 -3.48 21.10
N SER A 138 5.38 -3.90 19.87
CA SER A 138 4.35 -4.48 18.99
C SER A 138 3.71 -5.73 19.61
N ALA A 139 4.49 -6.61 20.26
CA ALA A 139 3.99 -7.81 20.91
C ALA A 139 3.04 -7.53 22.08
N LYS A 140 3.23 -6.41 22.81
CA LYS A 140 2.29 -5.96 23.87
C LYS A 140 0.86 -5.78 23.33
N TYR A 141 0.72 -5.41 22.06
CA TYR A 141 -0.54 -5.12 21.40
C TYR A 141 -0.95 -6.16 20.35
N TYR A 142 -0.36 -7.35 20.35
CA TYR A 142 -0.51 -8.33 19.27
C TYR A 142 -1.96 -8.68 18.92
N ASN A 143 -2.89 -8.64 19.90
CA ASN A 143 -4.31 -8.96 19.72
C ASN A 143 -5.23 -7.75 19.98
N LYS A 144 -4.70 -6.53 19.85
CA LYS A 144 -5.44 -5.29 20.11
C LYS A 144 -5.61 -4.53 18.80
N ASN A 145 -6.84 -4.14 18.48
CA ASN A 145 -7.11 -3.16 17.44
C ASN A 145 -7.02 -1.74 18.04
N VAL A 146 -7.19 -0.71 17.20
CA VAL A 146 -7.13 0.69 17.66
C VAL A 146 -8.23 1.00 18.69
N GLU A 147 -9.45 0.49 18.50
CA GLU A 147 -10.58 0.71 19.42
C GLU A 147 -10.31 0.08 20.80
N ASP A 148 -9.77 -1.14 20.84
CA ASP A 148 -9.36 -1.85 22.06
C ASP A 148 -8.35 -1.04 22.87
N VAL A 149 -7.47 -0.28 22.19
CA VAL A 149 -6.45 0.57 22.84
C VAL A 149 -7.06 1.87 23.34
N ILE A 150 -7.86 2.55 22.52
CA ILE A 150 -8.59 3.78 22.88
C ILE A 150 -9.46 3.56 24.13
N GLU A 151 -10.21 2.45 24.16
CA GLU A 151 -11.03 2.10 25.32
C GLU A 151 -10.17 1.86 26.56
N HIS A 152 -9.05 1.15 26.41
CA HIS A 152 -8.15 0.82 27.53
C HIS A 152 -7.50 2.06 28.17
N ILE A 153 -7.15 3.07 27.37
CA ILE A 153 -6.51 4.30 27.84
C ILE A 153 -7.52 5.32 28.38
N GLY A 154 -8.82 5.05 28.17
CA GLY A 154 -9.91 5.83 28.76
C GLY A 154 -10.35 7.03 27.96
N ILE A 155 -9.96 7.19 26.68
CA ILE A 155 -10.46 8.29 25.84
C ILE A 155 -11.97 8.13 25.63
N GLN A 156 -12.77 9.13 26.02
CA GLN A 156 -14.24 9.10 25.93
C GLN A 156 -14.80 10.06 24.88
N ASP A 157 -14.07 11.12 24.51
CA ASP A 157 -14.54 12.10 23.54
C ASP A 157 -14.81 11.46 22.16
N ARG A 158 -16.07 11.51 21.74
CA ARG A 158 -16.51 10.85 20.51
C ARG A 158 -15.93 11.49 19.26
N THR A 159 -15.67 12.79 19.26
CA THR A 159 -15.12 13.51 18.12
C THR A 159 -13.66 13.12 17.93
N LEU A 160 -12.87 13.08 19.01
CA LEU A 160 -11.49 12.60 18.99
C LEU A 160 -11.40 11.16 18.48
N ILE A 161 -12.26 10.27 18.98
CA ILE A 161 -12.33 8.87 18.52
C ILE A 161 -12.62 8.82 17.01
N ARG A 162 -13.57 9.62 16.51
CA ARG A 162 -13.89 9.71 15.08
C ARG A 162 -12.71 10.24 14.26
N ILE A 163 -12.01 11.27 14.73
CA ILE A 163 -10.80 11.80 14.08
C ILE A 163 -9.76 10.70 13.91
N ILE A 164 -9.44 9.97 14.99
CA ILE A 164 -8.45 8.88 14.96
C ILE A 164 -8.92 7.79 13.98
N LYS A 165 -10.21 7.42 14.02
CA LYS A 165 -10.79 6.41 13.14
C LYS A 165 -10.80 6.82 11.67
N THR A 166 -10.93 8.11 11.36
CA THR A 166 -10.93 8.59 9.97
C THR A 166 -9.56 8.46 9.29
N ILE A 167 -8.48 8.41 10.07
CA ILE A 167 -7.12 8.21 9.54
C ILE A 167 -6.87 6.73 9.17
N ILE A 168 -7.66 5.82 9.73
CA ILE A 168 -7.45 4.38 9.58
C ILE A 168 -7.76 3.94 8.14
N PRO A 169 -7.01 3.00 7.54
CA PRO A 169 -7.36 2.44 6.23
C PRO A 169 -8.42 1.33 6.29
N VAL A 170 -8.59 0.65 7.44
CA VAL A 170 -9.60 -0.43 7.68
C VAL A 170 -10.03 -0.48 9.16
N LYS A 171 -11.34 -0.56 9.44
CA LYS A 171 -11.90 -0.54 10.81
C LYS A 171 -11.23 -1.48 11.82
N GLU A 172 -10.87 -2.70 11.42
CA GLU A 172 -10.30 -3.73 12.31
C GLU A 172 -8.76 -3.79 12.32
N ILE A 173 -8.11 -2.66 12.03
CA ILE A 173 -6.65 -2.55 12.04
C ILE A 173 -6.05 -2.91 13.40
N ALA A 174 -5.07 -3.82 13.40
CA ALA A 174 -4.25 -4.07 14.58
C ALA A 174 -3.47 -2.80 14.94
N PHE A 175 -3.44 -2.46 16.22
CA PHE A 175 -2.83 -1.24 16.70
C PHE A 175 -1.34 -1.16 16.33
N SER A 176 -0.62 -2.29 16.35
CA SER A 176 0.79 -2.33 15.97
C SER A 176 1.04 -1.95 14.51
N VAL A 177 0.14 -2.35 13.60
CA VAL A 177 0.23 -1.99 12.19
C VAL A 177 -0.17 -0.53 11.97
N PHE A 178 -1.23 -0.07 12.64
CA PHE A 178 -1.67 1.33 12.60
C PHE A 178 -0.56 2.28 13.06
N ALA A 179 0.08 1.96 14.19
CA ALA A 179 1.20 2.72 14.73
C ALA A 179 2.38 2.78 13.75
N GLY A 180 2.76 1.64 13.17
CA GLY A 180 3.79 1.60 12.12
C GLY A 180 3.41 2.50 10.93
N TYR A 181 2.20 2.36 10.40
CA TYR A 181 1.70 3.16 9.29
C TYR A 181 1.71 4.67 9.58
N LEU A 182 1.21 5.11 10.75
CA LEU A 182 1.23 6.52 11.13
C LEU A 182 2.65 7.08 11.20
N TYR A 183 3.53 6.33 11.85
CA TYR A 183 4.88 6.78 12.15
C TYR A 183 5.78 6.79 10.92
N THR A 184 5.72 5.75 10.09
CA THR A 184 6.64 5.60 8.96
C THR A 184 6.11 6.16 7.65
N GLN A 185 4.79 6.28 7.47
CA GLN A 185 4.18 6.52 6.16
C GLN A 185 3.17 7.68 6.13
N PHE A 186 2.11 7.65 6.95
CA PHE A 186 0.97 8.57 6.81
C PHE A 186 1.38 10.04 6.88
N PHE A 187 2.16 10.42 7.90
CA PHE A 187 2.65 11.79 8.08
C PHE A 187 3.91 12.11 7.25
N ASP A 188 4.42 11.16 6.46
CA ASP A 188 5.59 11.36 5.61
C ASP A 188 5.18 11.61 4.15
N VAL A 189 4.44 12.70 3.92
CA VAL A 189 4.02 13.09 2.57
C VAL A 189 5.10 13.96 1.93
N CYS A 190 5.83 13.39 0.97
CA CYS A 190 6.82 14.10 0.18
C CYS A 190 6.38 14.27 -1.28
N ALA A 191 6.81 15.36 -1.92
CA ALA A 191 6.56 15.60 -3.34
C ALA A 191 7.84 15.39 -4.16
N LEU A 192 7.68 14.70 -5.29
CA LEU A 192 8.74 14.45 -6.27
C LEU A 192 8.51 15.26 -7.55
N PRO A 193 9.52 15.47 -8.41
CA PRO A 193 9.35 16.11 -9.71
C PRO A 193 8.63 15.23 -10.74
N PHE A 194 8.25 14.01 -10.36
CA PHE A 194 7.64 13.00 -11.21
C PHE A 194 6.65 12.14 -10.42
N ASP A 195 5.85 11.36 -11.14
CA ASP A 195 4.93 10.38 -10.54
C ASP A 195 5.72 9.16 -10.04
N ALA A 196 5.79 9.00 -8.71
CA ALA A 196 6.65 8.01 -8.06
C ALA A 196 6.35 6.58 -8.51
N LEU A 197 5.06 6.22 -8.60
CA LEU A 197 4.64 4.88 -8.98
C LEU A 197 4.95 4.60 -10.45
N THR A 198 4.65 5.55 -11.35
CA THR A 198 5.00 5.43 -12.77
C THR A 198 6.51 5.30 -12.97
N TYR A 199 7.31 6.07 -12.22
CA TYR A 199 8.76 5.93 -12.23
C TYR A 199 9.21 4.54 -11.77
N CYS A 200 8.67 4.04 -10.65
CA CYS A 200 8.98 2.71 -10.13
C CYS A 200 8.63 1.60 -11.13
N GLN A 201 7.47 1.69 -11.81
CA GLN A 201 7.10 0.76 -12.88
C GLN A 201 8.09 0.78 -14.03
N LYS A 202 8.53 1.97 -14.45
CA LYS A 202 9.54 2.13 -15.51
C LYS A 202 10.86 1.46 -15.11
N VAL A 203 11.34 1.72 -13.89
CA VAL A 203 12.58 1.11 -13.37
C VAL A 203 12.44 -0.42 -13.29
N GLY A 204 11.31 -0.92 -12.82
CA GLY A 204 11.02 -2.36 -12.76
C GLY A 204 11.03 -3.03 -14.13
N LYS A 205 10.38 -2.40 -15.12
CA LYS A 205 10.37 -2.87 -16.52
C LYS A 205 11.78 -2.89 -17.13
N GLN A 206 12.62 -1.91 -16.81
CA GLN A 206 14.01 -1.85 -17.28
C GLN A 206 14.93 -2.86 -16.55
N SER A 207 14.58 -3.24 -15.33
CA SER A 207 15.39 -4.14 -14.50
C SER A 207 15.29 -5.61 -14.92
N ALA A 208 14.20 -6.02 -15.59
CA ALA A 208 13.98 -7.41 -16.01
C ALA A 208 13.84 -7.60 -17.52
N GLU A 209 14.14 -8.80 -17.99
CA GLU A 209 13.88 -9.22 -19.37
C GLU A 209 12.36 -9.43 -19.54
N GLN A 210 11.73 -8.56 -20.33
CA GLN A 210 10.28 -8.57 -20.54
C GLN A 210 9.87 -9.64 -21.55
N ARG A 211 8.87 -10.45 -21.19
CA ARG A 211 8.26 -11.51 -22.02
C ARG A 211 6.77 -11.25 -22.10
N MET A 212 6.32 -10.72 -23.23
CA MET A 212 4.89 -10.56 -23.51
C MET A 212 4.28 -11.92 -23.83
N ILE A 213 3.23 -12.28 -23.12
CA ILE A 213 2.45 -13.50 -23.31
C ILE A 213 1.05 -13.11 -23.79
N HIS A 214 0.45 -13.90 -24.68
CA HIS A 214 -0.88 -13.59 -25.23
C HIS A 214 -1.99 -13.59 -24.15
N ASP A 215 -1.94 -14.55 -23.23
CA ASP A 215 -2.91 -14.69 -22.15
C ASP A 215 -2.20 -15.23 -20.90
N ILE A 216 -1.96 -14.35 -19.93
CA ILE A 216 -1.22 -14.71 -18.72
C ILE A 216 -2.04 -15.62 -17.80
N SER A 217 -3.37 -15.61 -17.91
CA SER A 217 -4.26 -16.45 -17.10
C SER A 217 -4.10 -17.93 -17.45
N ARG A 218 -3.77 -18.22 -18.71
CA ARG A 218 -3.51 -19.56 -19.24
C ARG A 218 -2.04 -19.92 -19.25
N PHE A 219 -1.16 -18.94 -19.06
CA PHE A 219 0.27 -19.16 -19.05
C PHE A 219 0.65 -20.15 -17.96
N LYS A 220 1.38 -21.20 -18.30
CA LYS A 220 2.00 -22.08 -17.32
C LYS A 220 3.46 -22.18 -17.66
N ILE A 221 4.30 -22.13 -16.64
CA ILE A 221 5.69 -22.54 -16.77
C ILE A 221 5.68 -24.07 -16.70
N GLU A 222 5.38 -24.72 -17.83
CA GLU A 222 5.41 -26.18 -17.95
C GLU A 222 6.75 -26.68 -18.51
N LYS A 223 7.14 -27.86 -18.01
CA LYS A 223 8.45 -28.51 -18.15
C LYS A 223 8.94 -28.59 -19.59
N CYS A 224 10.25 -28.42 -19.79
CA CYS A 224 10.94 -28.86 -20.99
C CYS A 224 10.45 -30.24 -21.46
N SER A 225 9.79 -30.29 -22.62
CA SER A 225 10.21 -31.04 -23.82
C SER A 225 8.99 -31.18 -24.74
N ASN A 226 8.87 -30.31 -25.73
CA ASN A 226 8.38 -30.60 -27.07
C ASN A 226 8.59 -29.32 -27.89
N ASP A 227 9.14 -29.47 -29.10
CA ASP A 227 9.64 -28.42 -30.01
C ASP A 227 8.58 -27.44 -30.56
N THR A 228 7.51 -27.20 -29.82
CA THR A 228 6.39 -26.33 -30.20
C THR A 228 5.99 -25.30 -29.14
N ALA A 229 6.64 -25.28 -27.97
CA ALA A 229 6.40 -24.25 -26.97
C ALA A 229 7.33 -23.05 -27.19
N GLU A 230 6.77 -21.94 -27.69
CA GLU A 230 7.51 -20.73 -28.08
C GLU A 230 8.32 -20.08 -26.93
N PHE A 231 8.08 -20.45 -25.65
CA PHE A 231 8.86 -19.98 -24.50
C PHE A 231 8.93 -20.99 -23.35
N ALA A 232 9.72 -22.06 -23.49
CA ALA A 232 10.10 -22.93 -22.36
C ALA A 232 11.47 -22.52 -21.80
N GLU A 233 11.50 -21.49 -20.93
CA GLU A 233 12.69 -21.16 -20.16
C GLU A 233 12.65 -21.83 -18.77
N THR A 234 13.69 -22.56 -18.42
CA THR A 234 13.88 -23.07 -17.06
C THR A 234 14.28 -21.93 -16.13
N MET A 235 13.44 -21.68 -15.12
CA MET A 235 13.72 -20.75 -14.02
C MET A 235 14.16 -21.52 -12.78
N ASP A 236 15.04 -20.92 -11.99
CA ASP A 236 15.45 -21.44 -10.68
C ASP A 236 14.38 -21.15 -9.60
N ALA A 237 13.56 -20.11 -9.78
CA ALA A 237 12.38 -19.84 -8.96
C ALA A 237 11.30 -19.08 -9.75
N VAL A 238 10.05 -19.25 -9.33
CA VAL A 238 8.88 -18.59 -9.93
C VAL A 238 8.10 -17.85 -8.86
N ILE A 239 7.82 -16.58 -9.11
CA ILE A 239 6.94 -15.74 -8.31
C ILE A 239 5.67 -15.54 -9.13
N ASP A 240 4.55 -16.06 -8.64
CA ASP A 240 3.26 -15.97 -9.34
C ASP A 240 2.36 -14.94 -8.65
N LEU A 241 2.23 -13.79 -9.28
CA LEU A 241 1.42 -12.66 -8.82
C LEU A 241 0.09 -12.57 -9.57
N ARG A 242 -0.29 -13.58 -10.34
CA ARG A 242 -1.57 -13.57 -11.03
C ARG A 242 -2.72 -13.67 -10.02
N GLN A 243 -3.77 -12.92 -10.29
CA GLN A 243 -5.02 -12.97 -9.53
C GLN A 243 -6.08 -13.75 -10.29
N THR A 244 -6.81 -14.62 -9.59
CA THR A 244 -8.04 -15.21 -10.12
C THR A 244 -9.15 -14.16 -9.99
N MET A 245 -9.50 -13.55 -11.12
CA MET A 245 -10.49 -12.48 -11.16
C MET A 245 -11.87 -13.02 -10.78
N LYS A 246 -12.44 -12.52 -9.69
CA LYS A 246 -13.87 -12.63 -9.40
C LYS A 246 -14.51 -11.25 -9.62
N SER A 247 -15.56 -11.20 -10.43
CA SER A 247 -16.38 -10.02 -10.61
C SER A 247 -17.27 -9.83 -9.38
N SER A 248 -16.74 -9.25 -8.31
CA SER A 248 -17.55 -8.75 -7.21
C SER A 248 -17.22 -7.28 -6.99
N GLY A 249 -18.25 -6.49 -6.62
CA GLY A 249 -18.10 -5.05 -6.44
C GLY A 249 -16.99 -4.72 -5.44
N ASN A 250 -16.20 -3.70 -5.78
CA ASN A 250 -15.07 -3.30 -4.96
C ASN A 250 -15.53 -2.45 -3.76
N SER A 251 -14.92 -2.69 -2.60
CA SER A 251 -15.02 -1.83 -1.41
C SER A 251 -14.17 -0.56 -1.52
N ILE A 252 -13.59 -0.30 -2.70
CA ILE A 252 -12.73 0.85 -2.99
C ILE A 252 -13.09 1.41 -4.36
N LYS A 253 -13.18 2.74 -4.47
CA LYS A 253 -13.32 3.47 -5.74
C LYS A 253 -12.23 4.52 -5.84
N VAL A 254 -11.54 4.56 -6.97
CA VAL A 254 -10.46 5.51 -7.25
C VAL A 254 -10.79 6.26 -8.53
N GLY A 255 -10.55 7.56 -8.55
CA GLY A 255 -10.81 8.35 -9.73
C GLY A 255 -10.24 9.77 -9.68
N SER A 256 -10.56 10.54 -10.70
CA SER A 256 -10.20 11.95 -10.83
C SER A 256 -11.42 12.83 -11.04
N LEU A 257 -11.31 14.08 -10.62
CA LEU A 257 -12.33 15.11 -10.78
C LEU A 257 -11.87 16.10 -11.85
N SER A 258 -12.72 16.37 -12.83
CA SER A 258 -12.44 17.30 -13.93
C SER A 258 -12.88 18.75 -13.66
N SER A 259 -13.64 18.98 -12.59
CA SER A 259 -14.25 20.26 -12.26
C SER A 259 -13.29 21.24 -11.59
N GLN A 260 -13.71 22.51 -11.56
CA GLN A 260 -13.18 23.46 -10.58
C GLN A 260 -13.63 23.03 -9.19
N ILE A 261 -12.67 22.97 -8.27
CA ILE A 261 -12.86 22.52 -6.89
C ILE A 261 -12.32 23.63 -5.99
N GLU A 262 -13.09 23.99 -4.95
CA GLU A 262 -12.75 25.02 -3.96
C GLU A 262 -11.94 24.46 -2.78
N LEU A 263 -11.09 23.46 -3.05
CA LEU A 263 -10.20 22.86 -2.08
C LEU A 263 -8.79 23.42 -2.25
N SER A 264 -8.03 23.48 -1.16
CA SER A 264 -6.64 23.92 -1.18
C SER A 264 -5.72 22.81 -1.69
N SER A 265 -4.91 23.09 -2.70
CA SER A 265 -4.07 22.08 -3.37
C SER A 265 -2.93 21.52 -2.51
N ASP A 266 -2.63 22.17 -1.37
CA ASP A 266 -1.66 21.74 -0.36
C ASP A 266 -2.29 20.92 0.77
N THR A 267 -3.56 20.55 0.66
CA THR A 267 -4.32 19.86 1.70
C THR A 267 -4.76 18.46 1.24
N LEU A 268 -4.54 17.46 2.10
CA LEU A 268 -5.19 16.15 2.01
C LEU A 268 -6.49 16.20 2.79
N TYR A 269 -7.61 15.89 2.14
CA TYR A 269 -8.93 15.86 2.76
C TYR A 269 -9.33 14.41 3.05
N LEU A 270 -9.77 14.14 4.28
CA LEU A 270 -10.40 12.89 4.69
C LEU A 270 -11.85 13.19 5.09
N ILE A 271 -12.79 12.80 4.24
CA ILE A 271 -14.22 13.07 4.43
C ILE A 271 -14.89 11.79 4.94
N ASN A 272 -15.46 11.86 6.14
CA ASN A 272 -16.14 10.75 6.79
C ASN A 272 -17.66 10.85 6.55
N GLN A 273 -18.23 9.90 5.80
CA GLN A 273 -19.66 9.83 5.49
C GLN A 273 -20.36 8.74 6.32
N GLY A 274 -20.61 9.06 7.58
CA GLY A 274 -21.01 8.04 8.55
C GLY A 274 -19.90 6.99 8.74
N ASP A 275 -19.98 6.17 9.78
CA ASP A 275 -18.92 5.23 10.15
C ASP A 275 -18.64 4.09 9.11
N GLN A 276 -19.12 4.23 7.87
CA GLN A 276 -19.08 3.25 6.80
C GLN A 276 -18.16 3.62 5.64
N ILE A 277 -18.10 4.90 5.22
CA ILE A 277 -17.34 5.31 4.03
C ILE A 277 -16.42 6.47 4.38
N ILE A 278 -15.16 6.35 3.97
CA ILE A 278 -14.19 7.44 4.01
C ILE A 278 -13.75 7.75 2.59
N THR A 279 -13.83 9.02 2.23
CA THR A 279 -13.34 9.54 0.96
C THR A 279 -12.12 10.40 1.19
N LYS A 280 -10.98 9.98 0.64
CA LYS A 280 -9.77 10.78 0.57
C LYS A 280 -9.80 11.62 -0.70
N VAL A 281 -9.45 12.89 -0.61
CA VAL A 281 -9.37 13.80 -1.76
C VAL A 281 -8.05 14.56 -1.69
N TRP A 282 -7.32 14.58 -2.80
CA TRP A 282 -6.03 15.28 -2.88
C TRP A 282 -5.78 15.82 -4.28
N ASN A 283 -4.97 16.86 -4.38
CA ASN A 283 -4.45 17.31 -5.66
C ASN A 283 -3.19 16.51 -6.01
N ARG A 284 -3.00 16.10 -7.28
CA ARG A 284 -1.79 15.38 -7.71
C ARG A 284 -0.50 16.14 -7.42
N GLN A 285 -0.55 17.48 -7.38
CA GLN A 285 0.58 18.33 -7.02
C GLN A 285 1.12 18.08 -5.61
N LEU A 286 0.29 17.50 -4.73
CA LEU A 286 0.69 17.10 -3.38
C LEU A 286 1.80 16.06 -3.37
N LEU A 287 1.81 15.16 -4.36
CA LEU A 287 2.76 14.05 -4.48
C LEU A 287 3.76 14.24 -5.65
N ASN A 288 3.36 15.00 -6.67
CA ASN A 288 4.20 15.35 -7.83
C ASN A 288 4.11 16.85 -8.12
N TYR A 289 5.09 17.63 -7.68
CA TYR A 289 5.03 19.10 -7.78
C TYR A 289 5.13 19.65 -9.21
N ASN A 290 5.45 18.80 -10.20
CA ASN A 290 5.43 19.15 -11.62
C ASN A 290 4.14 18.67 -12.33
N ALA A 291 3.24 17.97 -11.63
CA ALA A 291 1.98 17.52 -12.21
C ALA A 291 1.05 18.71 -12.56
N PRO A 292 0.19 18.56 -13.58
CA PRO A 292 -0.94 19.47 -13.72
C PRO A 292 -1.81 19.42 -12.47
N SER A 293 -2.46 20.53 -12.14
CA SER A 293 -3.48 20.56 -11.09
C SER A 293 -4.62 19.64 -11.51
N GLN A 294 -4.71 18.49 -10.86
CA GLN A 294 -5.71 17.47 -11.10
C GLN A 294 -6.10 16.90 -9.73
N TRP A 295 -7.38 16.94 -9.43
CA TRP A 295 -7.92 16.39 -8.20
C TRP A 295 -8.18 14.89 -8.37
N CYS A 296 -7.78 14.13 -7.38
CA CYS A 296 -7.96 12.71 -7.28
C CYS A 296 -8.77 12.39 -6.02
N PHE A 297 -9.49 11.28 -6.06
CA PHE A 297 -10.19 10.77 -4.91
C PHE A 297 -10.01 9.26 -4.77
N GLU A 298 -10.18 8.82 -3.53
CA GLU A 298 -10.25 7.42 -3.14
C GLU A 298 -11.35 7.27 -2.10
N ALA A 299 -12.43 6.56 -2.43
CA ALA A 299 -13.46 6.18 -1.47
C ALA A 299 -13.24 4.74 -1.00
N VAL A 300 -13.32 4.50 0.31
CA VAL A 300 -13.12 3.19 0.95
C VAL A 300 -14.31 2.87 1.85
N SER A 301 -14.86 1.67 1.70
CA SER A 301 -15.98 1.15 2.49
C SER A 301 -15.48 0.21 3.57
N TYR A 302 -15.71 0.57 4.82
CA TYR A 302 -15.39 -0.25 5.98
C TYR A 302 -16.39 -1.38 6.23
N ALA A 303 -17.60 -1.27 5.70
CA ALA A 303 -18.60 -2.33 5.76
C ALA A 303 -18.30 -3.46 4.75
N GLN A 304 -17.24 -3.33 3.93
CA GLN A 304 -16.97 -4.20 2.77
C GLN A 304 -18.12 -4.23 1.76
N GLU A 305 -18.98 -3.20 1.80
CA GLU A 305 -20.07 -3.02 0.87
C GLU A 305 -19.55 -2.37 -0.42
N THR A 306 -20.22 -2.68 -1.53
CA THR A 306 -19.91 -2.06 -2.82
C THR A 306 -20.22 -0.56 -2.75
N ILE A 307 -19.23 0.27 -3.08
CA ILE A 307 -19.42 1.71 -3.18
C ILE A 307 -20.03 2.05 -4.53
N SER A 308 -21.22 2.65 -4.52
CA SER A 308 -21.84 3.23 -5.72
C SER A 308 -21.26 4.61 -6.04
N MET A 309 -21.27 5.00 -7.31
CA MET A 309 -20.82 6.33 -7.70
C MET A 309 -21.69 7.45 -7.14
N GLY A 310 -23.00 7.22 -6.98
CA GLY A 310 -23.89 8.19 -6.36
C GLY A 310 -23.47 8.55 -4.93
N GLN A 311 -22.95 7.59 -4.15
CA GLN A 311 -22.44 7.86 -2.80
C GLN A 311 -21.18 8.74 -2.82
N VAL A 312 -20.27 8.48 -3.76
CA VAL A 312 -19.05 9.28 -3.94
C VAL A 312 -19.41 10.70 -4.41
N GLU A 313 -20.33 10.83 -5.36
CA GLU A 313 -20.77 12.13 -5.88
C GLU A 313 -21.48 12.95 -4.79
N GLU A 314 -22.36 12.32 -3.99
CA GLU A 314 -22.99 12.96 -2.83
C GLU A 314 -21.93 13.46 -1.82
N CYS A 315 -20.85 12.69 -1.61
CA CYS A 315 -19.73 13.09 -0.74
C CYS A 315 -19.02 14.34 -1.21
N LEU A 316 -18.80 14.43 -2.52
CA LEU A 316 -17.95 15.45 -3.13
C LEU A 316 -18.74 16.70 -3.53
N THR A 317 -20.07 16.59 -3.65
CA THR A 317 -20.97 17.69 -4.02
C THR A 317 -20.74 18.97 -3.22
N PRO A 318 -20.52 18.96 -1.89
CA PRO A 318 -20.27 20.18 -1.12
C PRO A 318 -18.98 20.92 -1.51
N PHE A 319 -18.03 20.25 -2.18
CA PHE A 319 -16.70 20.77 -2.49
C PHE A 319 -16.52 21.13 -3.97
N VAL A 320 -17.54 20.86 -4.78
CA VAL A 320 -17.51 20.99 -6.24
C VAL A 320 -18.44 22.13 -6.66
N THR A 321 -17.92 23.08 -7.46
CA THR A 321 -18.66 24.32 -7.80
C THR A 321 -19.48 24.25 -9.08
N SER A 322 -19.25 23.25 -9.92
CA SER A 322 -19.96 23.04 -11.19
C SER A 322 -20.17 21.55 -11.44
N SER A 323 -21.05 21.18 -12.37
CA SER A 323 -21.28 19.77 -12.74
C SER A 323 -19.96 19.08 -13.04
N SER A 324 -19.49 18.24 -12.13
CA SER A 324 -18.22 17.53 -12.25
C SER A 324 -18.40 16.25 -13.06
N GLU A 325 -17.56 16.05 -14.06
CA GLU A 325 -17.38 14.71 -14.59
C GLU A 325 -16.39 13.96 -13.69
N THR A 326 -16.87 12.88 -13.10
CA THR A 326 -16.05 12.00 -12.28
C THR A 326 -15.51 10.88 -13.16
N GLY A 327 -14.19 10.89 -13.42
CA GLY A 327 -13.52 9.80 -14.11
C GLY A 327 -13.16 8.69 -13.12
N VAL A 328 -13.77 7.52 -13.24
CA VAL A 328 -13.57 6.39 -12.32
C VAL A 328 -12.73 5.31 -12.99
N VAL A 329 -11.74 4.80 -12.27
CA VAL A 329 -10.96 3.64 -12.73
C VAL A 329 -11.82 2.39 -12.60
N ASP A 330 -11.91 1.61 -13.68
CA ASP A 330 -12.61 0.34 -13.71
C ASP A 330 -12.07 -0.64 -12.65
N ASP A 331 -12.99 -1.34 -11.98
CA ASP A 331 -12.68 -2.24 -10.86
C ASP A 331 -11.73 -3.38 -11.25
N LEU A 332 -11.85 -3.91 -12.48
CA LEU A 332 -10.95 -4.94 -12.99
C LEU A 332 -9.55 -4.37 -13.21
N LYS A 333 -9.43 -3.12 -13.66
CA LYS A 333 -8.13 -2.45 -13.84
C LYS A 333 -7.43 -2.21 -12.51
N ILE A 334 -8.17 -1.85 -11.46
CA ILE A 334 -7.63 -1.75 -10.09
C ILE A 334 -7.13 -3.13 -9.63
N ASN A 335 -7.95 -4.16 -9.74
CA ASN A 335 -7.60 -5.52 -9.34
C ASN A 335 -6.34 -6.04 -10.08
N GLN A 336 -6.26 -5.80 -11.39
CA GLN A 336 -5.13 -6.21 -12.22
C GLN A 336 -3.84 -5.44 -11.94
N LYS A 337 -3.92 -4.11 -11.77
CA LYS A 337 -2.71 -3.28 -11.62
C LYS A 337 -2.09 -3.40 -10.24
N PHE A 338 -2.89 -3.60 -9.21
CA PHE A 338 -2.45 -3.53 -7.82
C PHE A 338 -2.47 -4.87 -7.08
N ASP A 339 -2.67 -5.99 -7.76
CA ASP A 339 -2.82 -7.31 -7.15
C ASP A 339 -3.85 -7.32 -6.01
N VAL A 340 -5.03 -6.73 -6.21
CA VAL A 340 -6.08 -6.74 -5.19
C VAL A 340 -7.18 -7.72 -5.55
N VAL A 341 -7.64 -8.48 -4.55
CA VAL A 341 -8.80 -9.38 -4.69
C VAL A 341 -10.04 -8.59 -4.28
N ASN A 342 -11.01 -8.43 -5.18
CA ASN A 342 -12.31 -7.81 -4.92
C ASN A 342 -12.22 -6.39 -4.30
N GLY A 343 -11.23 -5.59 -4.71
CA GLY A 343 -11.03 -4.25 -4.13
C GLY A 343 -10.60 -4.25 -2.66
N ALA A 344 -10.18 -5.37 -2.10
CA ALA A 344 -9.74 -5.50 -0.72
C ALA A 344 -8.29 -4.97 -0.52
N GLY A 345 -7.93 -3.86 -1.17
CA GLY A 345 -6.55 -3.37 -1.26
C GLY A 345 -5.91 -2.99 0.07
N TYR A 346 -6.73 -2.56 1.04
CA TYR A 346 -6.31 -2.33 2.42
C TYR A 346 -6.60 -3.50 3.36
N ALA A 347 -7.48 -4.44 2.98
CA ALA A 347 -8.04 -5.41 3.92
C ALA A 347 -6.99 -6.36 4.51
N TRP A 348 -5.91 -6.67 3.80
CA TRP A 348 -4.96 -7.66 4.26
C TRP A 348 -3.85 -7.09 5.15
N ALA A 349 -3.15 -6.03 4.70
CA ALA A 349 -2.08 -5.41 5.48
C ALA A 349 -2.56 -4.95 6.86
N PHE A 350 -3.87 -4.70 6.98
CA PHE A 350 -4.51 -4.08 8.12
C PHE A 350 -5.62 -4.94 8.76
N SER A 351 -5.73 -6.26 8.53
CA SER A 351 -6.72 -7.07 9.29
C SER A 351 -6.11 -7.68 10.56
N LYS A 352 -6.89 -7.69 11.66
CA LYS A 352 -6.52 -8.36 12.92
C LYS A 352 -6.13 -9.83 12.72
N LYS A 353 -6.89 -10.58 11.90
CA LYS A 353 -6.62 -12.00 11.61
C LYS A 353 -5.26 -12.24 10.95
N GLU A 354 -4.85 -11.36 10.04
CA GLU A 354 -3.61 -11.50 9.28
C GLU A 354 -2.42 -10.87 10.01
N SER A 355 -2.61 -9.78 10.75
CA SER A 355 -1.58 -9.24 11.66
C SER A 355 -1.26 -10.17 12.83
N LEU A 356 -2.22 -11.00 13.26
CA LEU A 356 -1.99 -12.12 14.18
C LEU A 356 -1.17 -13.25 13.54
N LYS A 357 -1.10 -13.34 12.20
CA LYS A 357 -0.03 -14.07 11.53
C LYS A 357 1.20 -13.18 11.65
N ASP A 358 1.86 -13.33 12.79
CA ASP A 358 3.14 -12.72 13.14
C ASP A 358 3.90 -12.24 11.88
N PRO A 359 4.23 -10.95 11.73
CA PRO A 359 5.03 -10.49 10.60
C PRO A 359 6.39 -11.21 10.53
N THR A 360 6.80 -11.88 11.62
CA THR A 360 7.90 -12.84 11.67
C THR A 360 7.50 -14.31 11.38
N ASN A 361 6.22 -14.71 11.37
CA ASN A 361 5.75 -15.95 10.72
C ASN A 361 5.79 -15.87 9.18
N LEU A 362 5.92 -14.69 8.57
CA LEU A 362 6.38 -14.55 7.18
C LEU A 362 7.83 -15.08 6.98
N ILE A 363 8.53 -15.42 8.08
CA ILE A 363 9.85 -16.07 8.12
C ILE A 363 9.72 -17.59 8.18
N ARG A 364 8.49 -18.16 8.18
CA ARG A 364 8.34 -19.61 7.97
C ARG A 364 8.95 -19.96 6.62
N LYS A 365 10.00 -20.79 6.66
CA LYS A 365 10.78 -21.17 5.48
C LYS A 365 9.85 -21.63 4.37
N HIS A 366 9.72 -20.82 3.33
CA HIS A 366 9.10 -21.25 2.08
C HIS A 366 9.90 -22.42 1.51
N THR A 367 9.32 -23.62 1.56
CA THR A 367 9.96 -24.84 1.04
C THR A 367 9.69 -25.08 -0.45
N SER A 368 8.84 -24.25 -1.05
CA SER A 368 8.46 -24.26 -2.46
C SER A 368 9.25 -23.21 -3.23
N THR A 369 9.65 -23.51 -4.47
CA THR A 369 10.20 -22.53 -5.42
C THR A 369 9.13 -21.64 -6.05
N ASP A 370 7.85 -21.94 -5.78
CA ASP A 370 6.67 -21.23 -6.23
C ASP A 370 5.96 -20.60 -5.03
N PHE A 371 5.67 -19.30 -5.10
CA PHE A 371 4.85 -18.60 -4.11
C PHE A 371 4.17 -17.38 -4.73
N GLY A 372 3.13 -16.87 -4.05
CA GLY A 372 2.41 -15.66 -4.41
C GLY A 372 2.26 -14.71 -3.22
N CYS A 373 2.31 -13.41 -3.50
CA CYS A 373 2.13 -12.34 -2.50
C CYS A 373 0.91 -11.45 -2.83
N THR A 374 -0.04 -12.01 -3.56
CA THR A 374 -1.31 -11.41 -3.99
C THR A 374 -2.20 -10.92 -2.84
N HIS A 375 -1.88 -11.32 -1.62
CA HIS A 375 -2.58 -10.87 -0.44
C HIS A 375 -2.15 -9.48 0.03
N TRP A 376 -0.97 -8.95 -0.34
CA TRP A 376 -0.46 -7.67 0.20
C TRP A 376 -1.26 -6.42 -0.22
N GLY A 377 -2.04 -6.51 -1.29
CA GLY A 377 -2.83 -5.41 -1.84
C GLY A 377 -2.00 -4.15 -2.10
N PHE A 378 -2.37 -3.01 -1.49
CA PHE A 378 -1.68 -1.73 -1.71
C PHE A 378 -0.34 -1.58 -0.97
N ALA A 379 0.08 -2.56 -0.17
CA ALA A 379 1.39 -2.57 0.47
C ALA A 379 2.49 -3.08 -0.50
N TRP A 380 2.59 -2.47 -1.69
CA TRP A 380 3.39 -2.96 -2.82
C TRP A 380 4.89 -3.08 -2.52
N PHE A 381 5.46 -2.07 -1.86
CA PHE A 381 6.86 -2.07 -1.47
C PHE A 381 7.14 -3.18 -0.44
N SER A 382 6.25 -3.38 0.53
CA SER A 382 6.38 -4.43 1.53
C SER A 382 6.31 -5.81 0.89
N ALA A 383 5.41 -5.98 -0.09
CA ALA A 383 5.32 -7.19 -0.90
C ALA A 383 6.63 -7.47 -1.66
N ALA A 384 7.22 -6.45 -2.27
CA ALA A 384 8.47 -6.57 -3.02
C ALA A 384 9.67 -6.96 -2.14
N TYR A 385 9.79 -6.37 -0.95
CA TYR A 385 10.83 -6.76 0.02
C TYR A 385 10.59 -8.15 0.61
N HIS A 386 9.32 -8.52 0.84
CA HIS A 386 8.98 -9.88 1.25
C HIS A 386 9.41 -10.90 0.19
N ILE A 387 9.12 -10.63 -1.09
CA ILE A 387 9.61 -11.44 -2.22
C ILE A 387 11.13 -11.56 -2.18
N LEU A 388 11.86 -10.44 -2.09
CA LEU A 388 13.32 -10.44 -2.03
C LEU A 388 13.83 -11.34 -0.89
N ASN A 389 13.28 -11.18 0.31
CA ASN A 389 13.69 -11.94 1.49
C ASN A 389 13.43 -13.46 1.34
N VAL A 390 12.28 -13.84 0.78
CA VAL A 390 11.96 -15.25 0.50
C VAL A 390 12.97 -15.84 -0.49
N VAL A 391 13.25 -15.13 -1.59
CA VAL A 391 14.19 -15.57 -2.63
C VAL A 391 15.63 -15.65 -2.10
N ASP A 392 16.09 -14.65 -1.34
CA ASP A 392 17.45 -14.58 -0.81
C ASP A 392 17.72 -15.61 0.30
N ASN A 393 16.77 -15.79 1.21
CA ASN A 393 17.05 -16.42 2.51
C ASN A 393 16.28 -17.73 2.76
N GLN A 394 15.19 -17.98 2.03
CA GLN A 394 14.30 -19.10 2.32
C GLN A 394 14.27 -20.14 1.20
N MET A 395 14.34 -19.69 -0.06
CA MET A 395 14.30 -20.58 -1.22
C MET A 395 15.51 -21.49 -1.30
N ASN A 396 15.23 -22.80 -1.37
CA ASN A 396 16.27 -23.77 -1.66
C ASN A 396 16.41 -23.96 -3.18
N PHE A 397 17.34 -23.25 -3.80
CA PHE A 397 17.65 -23.42 -5.22
C PHE A 397 18.33 -24.77 -5.57
N THR A 398 18.59 -25.63 -4.58
CA THR A 398 19.16 -26.97 -4.77
C THR A 398 18.12 -28.08 -4.75
N SER A 399 16.83 -27.79 -4.57
CA SER A 399 15.78 -28.80 -4.78
C SER A 399 15.57 -28.98 -6.29
N ASP A 400 16.31 -29.93 -6.86
CA ASP A 400 16.23 -30.39 -8.25
C ASP A 400 14.78 -30.50 -8.75
N ARG A 401 14.36 -29.68 -9.73
CA ARG A 401 13.27 -29.97 -10.68
C ARG A 401 12.09 -30.82 -10.16
N TYR A 402 11.30 -30.37 -9.19
CA TYR A 402 10.06 -31.07 -8.79
C TYR A 402 8.83 -30.20 -9.14
N LYS A 403 8.12 -30.55 -10.23
CA LYS A 403 6.78 -31.19 -10.22
C LYS A 403 5.73 -30.35 -9.47
N ILE A 404 5.15 -29.38 -10.17
CA ILE A 404 3.85 -28.82 -9.82
C ILE A 404 2.82 -29.93 -10.06
N SER A 405 2.38 -30.59 -8.98
CA SER A 405 1.10 -31.29 -8.97
C SER A 405 0.00 -30.27 -8.76
N GLU A 406 -1.04 -30.36 -9.58
CA GLU A 406 -2.25 -29.56 -9.56
C GLU A 406 -2.74 -29.26 -8.13
N MET A 407 -2.83 -27.98 -7.76
CA MET A 407 -3.61 -27.57 -6.59
C MET A 407 -5.10 -27.67 -6.94
N ARG A 408 -5.84 -28.46 -6.16
CA ARG A 408 -7.29 -28.48 -6.10
C ARG A 408 -7.84 -27.28 -5.35
#